data_AF-D5E6G6-F1
#
_entry.id   AF-D5E6G6-F1
#
_cell.length_a   1.000
_cell.length_b   1.000
_cell.length_c   1.000
_cell.angle_alpha   90.00
_cell.angle_beta   90.00
_cell.angle_gamma   90.00
#
_symmetry.space_group_name_H-M   'P 1'
#
loop_
_entity.id
_entity.type
_entity.pdbx_description
1 polymer ?
#
loop_
_entity_poly.entity_id
_entity_poly.type
_entity_poly.pdbx_seq_one_letter_code
_entity_poly.pdbx_strand_id
1 'polypeptide(L)'
;MNTELQTKKSKELNLSFSFAILDYHNRHFTIELGTMLRDINYSEKYCEWFMEDLLFFLEMNGYQLRFDVSRIKFTGIENLRLSAEDKLEFVDFLTNKVTNFKITV
;
A
#
# COMPACT_ATOMS: atom_id res chain seq x y z
N MET A 1 7.24 -6.21 -24.47
CA MET A 1 8.19 -5.94 -23.37
C MET A 1 7.36 -5.87 -22.11
N ASN A 2 7.49 -6.84 -21.19
CA ASN A 2 6.94 -6.70 -19.85
C ASN A 2 7.87 -5.73 -19.12
N THR A 3 7.49 -4.47 -19.03
CA THR A 3 8.15 -3.53 -18.13
C THR A 3 7.79 -3.99 -16.73
N GLU A 4 8.74 -4.59 -16.00
CA GLU A 4 8.52 -4.89 -14.59
C GLU A 4 8.28 -3.56 -13.86
N LEU A 5 7.04 -3.37 -13.37
CA LEU A 5 6.62 -2.18 -12.61
C LEU A 5 7.18 -2.17 -11.19
N GLN A 6 7.85 -3.24 -10.78
CA GLN A 6 8.54 -3.34 -9.51
C GLN A 6 9.76 -4.23 -9.68
N THR A 7 10.86 -3.86 -9.04
CA THR A 7 12.11 -4.62 -9.03
C THR A 7 12.31 -5.37 -7.71
N LYS A 8 11.62 -4.94 -6.64
CA LYS A 8 11.71 -5.53 -5.31
C LYS A 8 10.32 -5.90 -4.80
N LYS A 9 10.21 -7.08 -4.22
CA LYS A 9 8.98 -7.58 -3.57
C LYS A 9 8.99 -7.23 -2.09
N SER A 10 7.82 -7.04 -1.49
CA SER A 10 7.69 -6.77 -0.05
C SER A 10 8.41 -7.77 0.84
N LYS A 11 8.42 -9.05 0.46
CA LYS A 11 9.12 -10.10 1.22
C LYS A 11 10.63 -9.92 1.22
N GLU A 12 11.20 -9.45 0.11
CA GLU A 12 12.65 -9.18 -0.02
C GLU A 12 13.06 -7.96 0.79
N LEU A 13 12.13 -7.00 0.94
CA LEU A 13 12.28 -5.80 1.75
C LEU A 13 11.97 -6.01 3.23
N ASN A 14 11.61 -7.24 3.64
CA ASN A 14 11.24 -7.58 5.01
C ASN A 14 10.10 -6.68 5.56
N LEU A 15 9.08 -6.41 4.72
CA LEU A 15 7.91 -5.61 5.11
C LEU A 15 6.88 -6.47 5.85
N SER A 16 5.98 -5.80 6.53
CA SER A 16 4.82 -6.39 7.20
C SER A 16 3.67 -6.64 6.24
N PHE A 17 3.53 -5.78 5.22
CA PHE A 17 2.47 -5.84 4.22
C PHE A 17 3.00 -6.23 2.84
N SER A 18 2.24 -7.08 2.14
CA SER A 18 2.56 -7.47 0.77
C SER A 18 1.92 -6.49 -0.22
N PHE A 19 2.74 -5.87 -1.05
CA PHE A 19 2.32 -4.94 -2.10
C PHE A 19 2.78 -5.47 -3.46
N ALA A 20 1.90 -5.38 -4.45
CA ALA A 20 2.24 -5.62 -5.84
C ALA A 20 1.71 -4.48 -6.73
N ILE A 21 2.58 -3.87 -7.54
CA ILE A 21 2.20 -2.82 -8.48
C ILE A 21 1.64 -3.49 -9.72
N LEU A 22 0.33 -3.42 -9.89
CA LEU A 22 -0.37 -3.98 -11.05
C LEU A 22 -0.29 -3.04 -12.26
N ASP A 23 -0.32 -1.73 -11.99
CA ASP A 23 -0.32 -0.70 -13.02
C ASP A 23 0.25 0.61 -12.48
N TYR A 24 0.96 1.34 -13.36
CA TYR A 24 1.47 2.68 -13.08
C TYR A 24 1.47 3.53 -14.35
N HIS A 25 0.61 4.55 -14.38
CA HIS A 25 0.56 5.52 -15.47
C HIS A 25 0.06 6.88 -14.97
N ASN A 26 0.52 7.98 -15.57
CA ASN A 26 0.08 9.35 -15.25
C ASN A 26 0.06 9.66 -13.74
N ARG A 27 1.07 9.17 -12.99
CA ARG A 27 1.18 9.31 -11.53
C ARG A 27 0.09 8.62 -10.71
N HIS A 28 -0.61 7.66 -11.31
CA HIS A 28 -1.61 6.83 -10.65
C HIS A 28 -1.08 5.41 -10.51
N PHE A 29 -1.09 4.90 -9.28
CA PHE A 29 -0.78 3.51 -8.99
C PHE A 29 -2.06 2.70 -8.83
N THR A 30 -2.05 1.48 -9.37
CA THR A 30 -2.91 0.39 -8.89
C THR A 30 -2.04 -0.60 -8.15
N ILE A 31 -2.27 -0.76 -6.85
CA ILE A 31 -1.50 -1.64 -5.98
C ILE A 31 -2.44 -2.73 -5.43
N GLU A 32 -2.04 -3.98 -5.60
CA GLU A 32 -2.69 -5.11 -4.95
C GLU A 32 -2.09 -5.34 -3.56
N LEU A 33 -2.97 -5.44 -2.57
CA LEU A 33 -2.64 -5.85 -1.22
C LEU A 33 -2.70 -7.37 -1.16
N GLY A 34 -1.57 -8.00 -0.91
CA GLY A 34 -1.47 -9.43 -0.67
C GLY A 34 -1.75 -9.77 0.80
N THR A 35 -1.43 -11.00 1.18
CA THR A 35 -1.49 -11.43 2.58
C THR A 35 -0.47 -10.67 3.43
N MET A 36 -0.81 -10.47 4.71
CA MET A 36 0.18 -9.97 5.67
C MET A 36 1.37 -10.93 5.78
N LEU A 37 2.57 -10.36 5.84
CA LEU A 37 3.84 -11.07 5.97
C LEU A 37 4.26 -11.21 7.44
N ARG A 38 3.58 -10.48 8.34
CA ARG A 38 3.74 -10.54 9.79
C ARG A 38 2.37 -10.61 10.44
N ASP A 39 2.31 -11.26 11.60
CA ASP A 39 1.10 -11.33 12.40
C ASP A 39 0.97 -10.06 13.23
N ILE A 40 0.18 -9.11 12.74
CA ILE A 40 -0.01 -7.79 13.34
C ILE A 40 -1.51 -7.58 13.54
N ASN A 41 -1.90 -7.30 14.79
CA ASN A 41 -3.27 -6.95 15.12
C ASN A 41 -3.56 -5.50 14.72
N TYR A 42 -4.81 -5.27 14.32
CA TYR A 42 -5.28 -3.92 14.03
C TYR A 42 -5.20 -3.02 15.26
N SER A 43 -4.69 -1.81 15.06
CA SER A 43 -4.54 -0.75 16.07
C SER A 43 -4.22 0.56 15.35
N GLU A 44 -4.16 1.70 16.04
CA GLU A 44 -3.71 2.95 15.43
C GLU A 44 -2.31 2.83 14.79
N LYS A 45 -1.41 2.06 15.42
CA LYS A 45 -0.07 1.77 14.89
C LYS A 45 -0.07 0.92 13.63
N TYR A 46 -1.10 0.10 13.43
CA TYR A 46 -1.25 -0.69 12.20
C TYR A 46 -1.29 0.24 10.97
N CYS A 47 -2.03 1.34 11.06
CA CYS A 47 -2.16 2.32 9.99
C CYS A 47 -0.83 3.04 9.73
N GLU A 48 -0.10 3.39 10.80
CA GLU A 48 1.23 3.99 10.70
C GLU A 48 2.22 3.05 10.00
N TRP A 49 2.33 1.79 10.47
CA TRP A 49 3.20 0.78 9.87
C TRP A 49 2.83 0.48 8.41
N PHE A 50 1.54 0.47 8.08
CA PHE A 50 1.10 0.28 6.70
C PHE A 50 1.61 1.40 5.80
N MET A 51 1.50 2.64 6.26
CA MET A 51 1.99 3.79 5.50
C MET A 51 3.51 3.79 5.39
N GLU A 52 4.23 3.50 6.48
CA GLU A 52 5.70 3.37 6.45
C GLU A 52 6.16 2.30 5.47
N ASP A 53 5.58 1.10 5.52
CA ASP A 53 5.91 0.00 4.62
C ASP A 53 5.57 0.36 3.16
N LEU A 54 4.44 1.03 2.89
CA LEU A 54 4.07 1.48 1.55
C LEU A 54 5.07 2.50 0.99
N LEU A 55 5.41 3.52 1.78
CA LEU A 55 6.35 4.57 1.35
C LEU A 55 7.72 3.98 1.06
N PHE A 56 8.21 3.13 1.96
CA PHE A 56 9.47 2.44 1.78
C PHE A 56 9.43 1.49 0.59
N PHE A 57 8.33 0.76 0.37
CA PHE A 57 8.16 -0.09 -0.81
C PHE A 57 8.26 0.70 -2.12
N LEU A 58 7.61 1.86 -2.21
CA LEU A 58 7.65 2.71 -3.41
C LEU A 58 9.05 3.29 -3.63
N GLU A 59 9.70 3.78 -2.58
CA GLU A 59 11.07 4.32 -2.64
C GLU A 59 12.07 3.26 -3.10
N MET A 60 12.00 2.06 -2.53
CA MET A 60 12.90 0.96 -2.86
C MET A 60 12.67 0.38 -4.26
N ASN A 61 11.53 0.66 -4.88
CA ASN A 61 11.22 0.37 -6.28
C ASN A 61 11.51 1.55 -7.22
N GLY A 62 12.07 2.65 -6.72
CA GLY A 62 12.57 3.77 -7.52
C GLY A 62 11.55 4.89 -7.75
N TYR A 63 10.42 4.89 -7.06
CA TYR A 63 9.37 5.91 -7.21
C TYR A 63 9.55 7.06 -6.22
N GLN A 64 9.53 8.29 -6.73
CA GLN A 64 9.67 9.52 -5.95
C GLN A 64 8.28 10.08 -5.58
N LEU A 65 7.88 9.93 -4.32
CA LEU A 65 6.54 10.29 -3.82
C LEU A 65 6.01 11.66 -4.27
N ARG A 66 6.85 12.72 -4.20
CA ARG A 66 6.45 14.11 -4.54
C ARG A 66 6.11 14.28 -6.02
N PHE A 67 6.81 13.56 -6.91
CA PHE A 67 6.73 13.76 -8.36
C PHE A 67 5.95 12.65 -9.07
N ASP A 68 6.02 11.43 -8.55
CA ASP A 68 5.51 10.23 -9.22
C ASP A 68 4.15 9.78 -8.69
N VAL A 69 3.75 10.23 -7.50
CA VAL A 69 2.49 9.79 -6.89
C VAL A 69 1.52 10.96 -6.82
N SER A 70 0.33 10.75 -7.38
CA SER A 70 -0.83 11.63 -7.15
C SER A 70 -1.99 10.83 -6.57
N ARG A 71 -2.21 9.61 -7.08
CA ARG A 71 -3.28 8.72 -6.63
C ARG A 71 -2.78 7.31 -6.45
N ILE A 72 -3.29 6.63 -5.42
CA ILE A 72 -3.08 5.21 -5.22
C ILE A 72 -4.44 4.54 -5.10
N LYS A 73 -4.70 3.57 -5.97
CA LYS A 73 -5.83 2.66 -5.85
C LYS A 73 -5.34 1.35 -5.26
N PHE A 74 -5.87 0.99 -4.10
CA PHE A 74 -5.66 -0.34 -3.55
C PHE A 74 -6.71 -1.32 -4.07
N THR A 75 -6.32 -2.58 -4.18
CA THR A 75 -7.19 -3.72 -4.44
C THR A 75 -6.80 -4.84 -3.48
N GLY A 76 -7.68 -5.81 -3.21
CA GLY A 76 -7.33 -6.94 -2.35
C GLY A 76 -7.33 -6.63 -0.85
N ILE A 77 -8.04 -5.60 -0.39
CA ILE A 77 -8.08 -5.24 1.05
C ILE A 77 -8.56 -6.37 1.95
N GLU A 78 -9.40 -7.27 1.43
CA GLU A 78 -9.84 -8.49 2.09
C GLU A 78 -8.69 -9.43 2.47
N ASN A 79 -7.55 -9.35 1.79
CA ASN A 79 -6.37 -10.18 2.07
C ASN A 79 -5.68 -9.81 3.38
N LEU A 80 -5.98 -8.62 3.93
CA LEU A 80 -5.51 -8.19 5.25
C LEU A 80 -6.24 -8.91 6.40
N ARG A 81 -7.35 -9.60 6.12
CA ARG A 81 -8.15 -10.37 7.10
C ARG A 81 -8.60 -9.55 8.32
N LEU A 82 -8.79 -8.25 8.13
CA LEU A 82 -9.36 -7.36 9.13
C LEU A 82 -10.81 -7.74 9.44
N SER A 83 -11.25 -7.47 10.67
CA SER A 83 -12.68 -7.54 10.99
C SER A 83 -13.46 -6.50 10.17
N ALA A 84 -14.79 -6.63 10.11
CA ALA A 84 -15.60 -5.69 9.34
C ALA A 84 -15.49 -4.24 9.88
N GLU A 85 -15.39 -4.08 11.20
CA GLU A 85 -15.22 -2.79 11.88
C GLU A 85 -13.83 -2.21 11.59
N ASP A 86 -12.77 -2.99 11.84
CA ASP A 86 -11.38 -2.57 11.58
C ASP A 86 -11.16 -2.21 10.11
N LYS A 87 -11.78 -2.95 9.19
CA LYS A 87 -11.70 -2.68 7.76
C LYS A 87 -12.31 -1.32 7.42
N LEU A 88 -13.47 -0.97 8.00
CA LEU A 88 -14.10 0.32 7.77
C LEU A 88 -13.24 1.46 8.29
N GLU A 89 -12.69 1.31 9.50
CA GLU A 89 -11.78 2.31 10.07
C GLU A 89 -10.50 2.47 9.26
N PHE A 90 -9.94 1.35 8.78
CA PHE A 90 -8.74 1.37 7.96
C PHE A 90 -8.99 2.06 6.61
N VAL A 91 -10.12 1.78 5.97
CA VAL A 91 -10.52 2.46 4.73
C VAL A 91 -10.69 3.96 4.98
N ASP A 92 -11.39 4.35 6.04
CA ASP A 92 -11.56 5.75 6.42
C ASP A 92 -10.20 6.45 6.64
N PHE A 93 -9.29 5.80 7.36
CA PHE A 93 -7.93 6.29 7.55
C PHE A 93 -7.24 6.53 6.20
N LEU A 94 -7.25 5.54 5.31
CA LEU A 94 -6.60 5.65 4.01
C LEU A 94 -7.23 6.76 3.15
N THR A 95 -8.55 6.86 3.08
CA THR A 95 -9.23 7.78 2.15
C THR A 95 -9.32 9.21 2.67
N ASN A 96 -9.41 9.41 3.99
CA ASN A 96 -9.74 10.71 4.59
C ASN A 96 -8.60 11.30 5.43
N LYS A 97 -7.72 10.48 6.01
CA LYS A 97 -6.64 10.97 6.89
C LYS A 97 -5.28 11.11 6.20
N VAL A 98 -5.02 10.34 5.14
CA VAL A 98 -3.78 10.47 4.37
C VAL A 98 -3.85 11.69 3.44
N THR A 99 -2.93 12.64 3.61
CA THR A 99 -2.95 13.94 2.91
C THR A 99 -1.95 14.06 1.76
N ASN A 100 -0.92 13.21 1.74
CA ASN A 100 0.17 13.31 0.76
C ASN A 100 -0.24 12.85 -0.65
N PHE A 101 -1.23 11.97 -0.76
CA PHE A 101 -1.78 11.47 -2.03
C PHE A 101 -3.23 11.04 -1.83
N LYS A 102 -4.01 11.05 -2.91
CA LYS A 102 -5.40 10.61 -2.86
C LYS A 102 -5.46 9.08 -2.93
N ILE A 103 -5.97 8.45 -1.87
CA ILE A 103 -6.13 7.00 -1.82
C ILE A 103 -7.57 6.63 -2.10
N THR A 104 -7.75 5.54 -2.85
CA THR A 104 -9.04 4.86 -3.05
C THR A 104 -8.83 3.36 -2.85
N VAL A 105 -9.85 2.67 -2.35
CA VAL A 105 -9.85 1.24 -2.08
C VAL A 105 -11.02 0.60 -2.82
#